data_AF-A0A815BRA0-F1
#
_entry.id   AF-A0A815BRA0-F1
#
_cell.length_a   1.000
_cell.length_b   1.000
_cell.length_c   1.000
_cell.angle_alpha   90.00
_cell.angle_beta   90.00
_cell.angle_gamma   90.00
#
_symmetry.space_group_name_H-M   'P 1'
#
loop_
_entity.id
_entity.type
_entity.pdbx_description
1 polymer ?
#
loop_
_entity_poly.entity_id
_entity_poly.type
_entity_poly.pdbx_seq_one_letter_code
_entity_poly.pdbx_strand_id
1 'polypeptide(L)'
;MYNTDFDTIVLPSDFIYISSGSYLFYTISYECSKQTDCVLTYAQNRIDEMTRRTYDANRIYGQLAPFIQNSTRQGSIQCYNTRNQIIECSASESCSLDYDQRAKKVRSRGCSSDRDPTVSMYDGKSYSSFDVSCNRNLCNDDATFEQVKTIFVNNGLTDDNGRRIAAGTKEMASIFLILLPFISIIGSYF
;
A
#
# COMPACT_ATOMS: atom_id res chain seq x y z
N MET A 1 3.33 19.55 -8.58
CA MET A 1 4.38 20.36 -7.94
C MET A 1 5.13 19.42 -7.02
N TYR A 2 6.36 19.05 -7.36
CA TYR A 2 7.18 18.16 -6.54
C TYR A 2 7.98 19.04 -5.59
N ASN A 3 7.76 18.90 -4.29
CA ASN A 3 8.58 19.54 -3.26
C ASN A 3 9.66 18.55 -2.82
N THR A 4 10.90 18.99 -2.70
CA THR A 4 12.03 18.15 -2.26
C THR A 4 12.71 18.88 -1.12
N ASP A 5 12.47 18.42 0.10
CA ASP A 5 13.18 18.87 1.30
C ASP A 5 14.38 17.95 1.54
N PHE A 6 15.52 18.56 1.91
CA PHE A 6 16.73 17.85 2.30
C PHE A 6 16.92 18.02 3.81
N ASP A 7 16.85 16.92 4.56
CA ASP A 7 17.17 16.88 5.99
C ASP A 7 18.10 15.70 6.27
N THR A 8 18.97 15.83 7.28
CA THR A 8 19.96 14.79 7.64
C THR A 8 19.46 14.00 8.84
N ILE A 9 18.87 12.83 8.59
CA ILE A 9 18.51 11.85 9.60
C ILE A 9 18.89 10.45 9.08
N VAL A 10 19.60 9.69 9.91
CA VAL A 10 20.03 8.30 9.66
C VAL A 10 18.82 7.38 9.59
N LEU A 11 18.60 6.62 8.50
CA LEU A 11 17.85 5.33 8.44
C LEU A 11 17.75 4.80 6.98
N PRO A 12 18.20 3.58 6.63
CA PRO A 12 17.93 2.97 5.32
C PRO A 12 16.48 2.44 5.29
N SER A 13 15.57 3.17 4.65
CA SER A 13 14.15 2.82 4.63
C SER A 13 13.45 3.23 3.35
N ASP A 14 12.61 2.32 2.83
CA ASP A 14 11.73 2.59 1.70
C ASP A 14 10.27 2.70 2.21
N PHE A 15 9.47 3.60 1.64
CA PHE A 15 8.09 3.87 2.04
C PHE A 15 7.15 3.88 0.84
N ILE A 16 5.99 3.24 0.97
CA ILE A 16 4.84 3.33 0.05
C ILE A 16 3.75 4.10 0.76
N TYR A 17 3.12 5.08 0.10
CA TYR A 17 2.05 5.89 0.66
C TYR A 17 0.92 6.11 -0.34
N ILE A 18 -0.24 5.58 -0.05
CA ILE A 18 -1.44 5.77 -0.86
C ILE A 18 -2.38 6.67 -0.07
N SER A 19 -2.77 7.82 -0.60
CA SER A 19 -3.81 8.66 0.03
C SER A 19 -5.03 8.77 -0.86
N SER A 20 -6.15 9.21 -0.27
CA SER A 20 -7.41 9.42 -0.99
C SER A 20 -7.43 10.64 -1.96
N GLY A 21 -6.27 11.26 -2.21
CA GLY A 21 -6.05 12.19 -3.32
C GLY A 21 -5.68 11.47 -4.62
N SER A 22 -5.55 12.23 -5.71
CA SER A 22 -5.36 11.67 -7.06
C SER A 22 -3.98 11.01 -7.32
N TYR A 23 -3.19 10.71 -6.30
CA TYR A 23 -1.82 10.23 -6.50
C TYR A 23 -1.39 9.20 -5.45
N LEU A 24 -0.74 8.16 -5.96
CA LEU A 24 0.09 7.23 -5.20
C LEU A 24 1.43 7.93 -4.92
N PHE A 25 1.80 8.09 -3.66
CA PHE A 25 3.07 8.66 -3.24
C PHE A 25 4.02 7.58 -2.73
N TYR A 26 5.31 7.84 -2.83
CA TYR A 26 6.35 6.99 -2.29
C TYR A 26 7.41 7.89 -1.68
N THR A 27 7.92 7.51 -0.51
CA THR A 27 9.03 8.20 0.13
C THR A 27 10.18 7.21 0.24
N ILE A 28 11.41 7.62 -0.03
CA ILE A 28 12.57 6.76 0.14
C ILE A 28 13.62 7.53 0.92
N SER A 29 14.09 6.96 2.02
CA SER A 29 15.18 7.51 2.82
C SER A 29 16.42 6.64 2.63
N TYR A 30 17.50 7.25 2.13
CA TYR A 30 18.75 6.56 1.84
C TYR A 30 19.96 7.41 2.21
N GLU A 31 20.90 6.78 2.93
CA GLU A 31 22.11 7.41 3.40
C GLU A 31 23.35 6.78 2.76
N CYS A 32 24.32 7.64 2.48
CA CYS A 32 25.55 7.33 1.79
C CYS A 32 26.75 7.48 2.70
N SER A 33 27.49 6.40 2.93
CA SER A 33 28.59 6.38 3.91
C SER A 33 29.91 7.00 3.41
N LYS A 34 30.02 7.40 2.13
CA LYS A 34 31.33 7.79 1.55
C LYS A 34 31.33 8.98 0.58
N GLN A 35 30.32 9.18 -0.27
CA GLN A 35 30.29 10.25 -1.28
C GLN A 35 28.85 10.69 -1.60
N THR A 36 28.64 11.96 -1.94
CA THR A 36 27.32 12.51 -2.35
C THR A 36 26.75 11.84 -3.59
N ASP A 37 27.61 11.34 -4.48
CA ASP A 37 27.21 10.75 -5.77
C ASP A 37 26.44 9.43 -5.63
N CYS A 38 26.58 8.73 -4.50
CA CYS A 38 25.77 7.54 -4.28
C CYS A 38 24.31 7.87 -3.91
N VAL A 39 24.01 9.06 -3.37
CA VAL A 39 22.63 9.49 -3.12
C VAL A 39 21.96 9.75 -4.46
N LEU A 40 22.67 10.44 -5.37
CA LEU A 40 22.19 10.69 -6.73
C LEU A 40 21.99 9.39 -7.51
N THR A 41 22.97 8.48 -7.50
CA THR A 41 22.87 7.18 -8.18
C THR A 41 21.72 6.34 -7.62
N TYR A 42 21.56 6.32 -6.30
CA TYR A 42 20.47 5.61 -5.65
C TYR A 42 19.11 6.22 -5.99
N ALA A 43 18.98 7.54 -5.88
CA ALA A 43 17.76 8.27 -6.24
C ALA A 43 17.38 8.02 -7.71
N GLN A 44 18.34 8.12 -8.63
CA GLN A 44 18.13 7.84 -10.05
C GLN A 44 17.64 6.40 -10.27
N ASN A 45 18.32 5.41 -9.68
CA ASN A 45 17.92 4.01 -9.79
C ASN A 45 16.50 3.77 -9.25
N ARG A 46 16.13 4.44 -8.15
CA ARG A 46 14.78 4.34 -7.58
C ARG A 46 13.73 5.06 -8.41
N ILE A 47 14.04 6.22 -8.98
CA ILE A 47 13.16 6.92 -9.91
C ILE A 47 12.93 6.05 -11.15
N ASP A 48 13.97 5.47 -11.73
CA ASP A 48 13.88 4.56 -12.87
C ASP A 48 13.06 3.31 -12.52
N GLU A 49 13.29 2.73 -11.34
CA GLU A 49 12.52 1.61 -10.82
C GLU A 49 11.03 1.97 -10.68
N MET A 50 10.72 3.15 -10.12
CA MET A 50 9.35 3.62 -9.88
C MET A 50 8.63 3.99 -11.18
N THR A 51 9.30 4.66 -12.11
CA THR A 51 8.72 5.08 -13.40
C THR A 51 8.53 3.91 -14.36
N ARG A 52 9.31 2.83 -14.23
CA ARG A 52 9.09 1.58 -14.97
C ARG A 52 7.92 0.76 -14.42
N ARG A 53 7.51 0.94 -13.17
CA ARG A 53 6.33 0.28 -12.61
C ARG A 53 5.06 0.96 -13.15
N THR A 54 4.43 0.37 -14.16
CA THR A 54 3.11 0.81 -14.63
C THR A 54 2.05 0.35 -13.64
N TYR A 55 1.76 1.15 -12.62
CA TYR A 55 0.63 0.89 -11.72
C TYR A 55 -0.63 1.60 -12.20
N ASP A 56 -1.73 0.85 -12.27
CA ASP A 56 -3.05 1.42 -12.41
C ASP A 56 -3.54 1.92 -11.04
N ALA A 57 -3.09 3.13 -10.67
CA ALA A 57 -3.43 3.75 -9.39
C ALA A 57 -4.94 3.92 -9.21
N ASN A 58 -5.67 4.22 -10.29
CA ASN A 58 -7.13 4.33 -10.27
C ASN A 58 -7.79 2.99 -9.94
N ARG A 59 -7.31 1.90 -10.54
CA ARG A 59 -7.78 0.54 -10.21
C ARG A 59 -7.47 0.17 -8.77
N ILE A 60 -6.24 0.38 -8.30
CA ILE A 60 -5.83 0.07 -6.92
C ILE A 60 -6.70 0.85 -5.93
N TYR A 61 -6.88 2.14 -6.16
CA TYR A 61 -7.74 2.97 -5.32
C TYR A 61 -9.20 2.51 -5.35
N GLY A 62 -9.73 2.20 -6.54
CA GLY A 62 -11.08 1.66 -6.69
C GLY A 62 -11.31 0.35 -5.92
N GLN A 63 -10.25 -0.46 -5.74
CA GLN A 63 -10.29 -1.66 -4.91
C GLN A 63 -10.24 -1.34 -3.40
N LEU A 64 -9.51 -0.30 -2.99
CA LEU A 64 -9.35 0.09 -1.58
C LEU A 64 -10.57 0.86 -1.04
N ALA A 65 -11.15 1.75 -1.85
CA ALA A 65 -12.20 2.67 -1.43
C ALA A 65 -13.39 2.01 -0.69
N PRO A 66 -13.89 0.83 -1.12
CA PRO A 66 -14.95 0.12 -0.39
C PRO A 66 -14.59 -0.32 1.03
N PHE A 67 -13.32 -0.28 1.42
CA PHE A 67 -12.84 -0.68 2.74
C PHE A 67 -12.44 0.51 3.60
N ILE A 68 -11.74 1.49 3.00
CA ILE A 68 -11.11 2.57 3.77
C ILE A 68 -11.86 3.90 3.69
N GLN A 69 -12.79 4.07 2.75
CA GLN A 69 -13.36 5.38 2.43
C GLN A 69 -14.88 5.48 2.65
N ASN A 70 -15.28 6.59 3.26
CA ASN A 70 -16.62 7.16 3.27
C ASN A 70 -16.49 8.67 2.99
N SER A 71 -16.63 9.04 1.71
CA SER A 71 -16.56 10.45 1.25
C SER A 71 -17.71 11.32 1.78
N THR A 72 -18.77 10.72 2.31
CA THR A 72 -19.95 11.43 2.83
C THR A 72 -19.89 11.67 4.34
N ARG A 73 -18.80 11.26 5.01
CA ARG A 73 -18.64 11.43 6.46
C ARG A 73 -18.58 12.90 6.85
N GLN A 74 -19.49 13.31 7.75
CA GLN A 74 -19.57 14.66 8.30
C GLN A 74 -19.27 14.77 9.80
N GLY A 75 -19.23 13.66 10.54
CA GLY A 75 -19.16 13.66 12.01
C GLY A 75 -18.07 12.76 12.59
N SER A 76 -18.21 12.48 13.88
CA SER A 76 -17.40 11.49 14.58
C SER A 76 -17.51 10.10 13.95
N ILE A 77 -16.52 9.26 14.21
CA ILE A 77 -16.51 7.86 13.80
C ILE A 77 -16.17 6.97 14.97
N GLN A 78 -16.65 5.75 14.91
CA GLN A 78 -16.30 4.71 15.87
C GLN A 78 -15.08 3.95 15.34
N CYS A 79 -14.08 3.75 16.19
CA CYS A 79 -12.88 2.97 15.87
C CYS A 79 -12.62 1.95 16.96
N TYR A 80 -11.89 0.89 16.65
CA TYR A 80 -11.31 0.04 17.68
C TYR A 80 -10.04 0.70 18.24
N ASN A 81 -9.76 0.51 19.53
CA ASN A 81 -8.44 0.79 20.12
C ASN A 81 -7.58 -0.49 20.17
N THR A 82 -6.35 -0.40 20.67
CA THR A 82 -5.42 -1.56 20.80
C THR A 82 -5.96 -2.70 21.68
N ARG A 83 -6.98 -2.45 22.49
CA ARG A 83 -7.66 -3.47 23.34
C ARG A 83 -8.95 -3.99 22.69
N ASN A 84 -9.19 -3.72 21.41
CA ASN A 84 -10.41 -4.05 20.67
C ASN A 84 -11.69 -3.45 21.29
N GLN A 85 -11.58 -2.36 22.02
CA GLN A 85 -12.72 -1.62 22.53
C GLN A 85 -13.13 -0.54 21.52
N ILE A 86 -14.43 -0.31 21.40
CA ILE A 86 -14.97 0.77 20.55
C ILE A 86 -14.74 2.10 21.26
N ILE A 87 -14.09 3.03 20.57
CA ILE A 87 -13.88 4.42 20.98
C ILE A 87 -14.47 5.35 19.93
N GLU A 88 -14.79 6.57 20.32
CA GLU A 88 -15.27 7.61 19.42
C GLU A 88 -14.12 8.57 19.08
N CYS A 89 -13.89 8.78 17.79
CA CYS A 89 -12.92 9.73 17.26
C CYS A 89 -13.64 10.97 16.72
N SER A 90 -13.01 12.13 16.87
CA SER A 90 -13.56 13.41 16.43
C SER A 90 -13.73 13.48 14.90
N ALA A 91 -14.46 14.50 14.43
CA ALA A 91 -14.72 14.69 12.99
C ALA A 91 -13.46 14.94 12.15
N SER A 92 -12.37 15.38 12.78
CA SER A 92 -11.07 15.61 12.14
C SER A 92 -10.15 14.38 12.16
N GLU A 93 -10.50 13.32 12.89
CA GLU A 93 -9.66 12.13 13.03
C GLU A 93 -10.16 10.97 12.17
N SER A 94 -9.31 10.00 11.86
CA SER A 94 -9.65 8.73 11.20
C SER A 94 -9.42 7.54 12.14
N CYS A 95 -9.86 6.34 11.73
CA CYS A 95 -9.43 5.10 12.36
C CYS A 95 -8.12 4.66 11.72
N SER A 96 -7.11 4.33 12.53
CA SER A 96 -5.84 3.74 12.06
C SER A 96 -5.59 2.37 12.70
N LEU A 97 -4.90 1.51 11.94
CA LEU A 97 -4.27 0.27 12.38
C LEU A 97 -2.84 0.23 11.81
N ASP A 98 -1.85 0.20 12.69
CA ASP A 98 -0.43 0.01 12.36
C ASP A 98 -0.01 -1.43 12.69
N TYR A 99 0.41 -2.17 11.66
CA TYR A 99 0.83 -3.55 11.76
C TYR A 99 2.34 -3.69 11.62
N ASP A 100 2.99 -4.30 12.62
CA ASP A 100 4.40 -4.68 12.53
C ASP A 100 4.53 -5.97 11.72
N GLN A 101 5.06 -5.85 10.50
CA GLN A 101 5.18 -6.96 9.57
C GLN A 101 6.20 -8.02 10.02
N ARG A 102 7.25 -7.60 10.75
CA ARG A 102 8.29 -8.51 11.25
C ARG A 102 7.80 -9.29 12.46
N ALA A 103 7.17 -8.58 13.40
CA ALA A 103 6.61 -9.20 14.60
C ALA A 103 5.26 -9.88 14.36
N LYS A 104 4.66 -9.69 13.17
CA LYS A 104 3.37 -10.23 12.75
C LYS A 104 2.24 -9.92 13.74
N LYS A 105 2.16 -8.66 14.18
CA LYS A 105 1.15 -8.21 15.15
C LYS A 105 0.73 -6.77 14.94
N VAL A 106 -0.49 -6.46 15.35
CA VAL A 106 -0.96 -5.08 15.49
C VAL A 106 -0.11 -4.38 16.56
N ARG A 107 0.58 -3.32 16.15
CA ARG A 107 1.40 -2.48 17.03
C ARG A 107 0.57 -1.40 17.68
N SER A 108 -0.29 -0.75 16.91
CA SER A 108 -1.20 0.28 17.42
C SER A 108 -2.51 0.29 16.64
N ARG A 109 -3.57 0.78 17.29
CA ARG A 109 -4.90 0.92 16.71
C ARG A 109 -5.67 1.99 17.48
N GLY A 110 -6.33 2.90 16.77
CA GLY A 110 -7.12 3.96 17.42
C GLY A 110 -7.46 5.13 16.49
N CYS A 111 -7.68 6.30 17.08
CA CYS A 111 -7.86 7.54 16.35
C CYS A 111 -6.50 8.04 15.81
N SER A 112 -6.47 8.45 14.55
CA SER A 112 -5.35 9.15 13.93
C SER A 112 -5.75 10.57 13.57
N SER A 113 -4.81 11.52 13.67
CA SER A 113 -5.04 12.94 13.39
C SER A 113 -5.37 13.25 11.93
N ASP A 114 -5.07 12.33 11.03
CA ASP A 114 -5.33 12.51 9.59
C ASP A 114 -6.77 12.14 9.27
N ARG A 115 -7.54 13.06 8.67
CA ARG A 115 -8.93 12.79 8.29
C ARG A 115 -9.05 11.87 7.08
N ASP A 116 -8.08 11.95 6.18
CA ASP A 116 -8.12 11.28 4.89
C ASP A 116 -7.70 9.82 5.02
N PRO A 117 -8.40 8.89 4.35
CA PRO A 117 -7.95 7.52 4.26
C PRO A 117 -6.59 7.44 3.58
N THR A 118 -5.70 6.69 4.20
CA THR A 118 -4.36 6.45 3.71
C THR A 118 -4.00 4.98 3.93
N VAL A 119 -3.13 4.46 3.08
CA VAL A 119 -2.47 3.19 3.31
C VAL A 119 -1.00 3.43 3.14
N SER A 120 -0.23 3.18 4.18
CA SER A 120 1.20 3.41 4.16
C SER A 120 1.97 2.17 4.56
N MET A 121 3.17 2.03 4.04
CA MET A 121 4.04 0.92 4.36
C MET A 121 5.46 1.42 4.46
N TYR A 122 6.12 1.03 5.54
CA TYR A 122 7.53 1.28 5.78
C TYR A 122 8.27 -0.06 5.73
N ASP A 123 9.31 -0.19 4.91
CA ASP A 123 10.19 -1.36 4.89
C ASP A 123 11.64 -0.92 5.11
N GLY A 124 12.09 -1.06 6.35
CA GLY A 124 13.46 -0.78 6.78
C GLY A 124 14.20 -2.05 7.18
N LYS A 125 15.53 -1.93 7.36
CA LYS A 125 16.39 -3.07 7.71
C LYS A 125 16.09 -3.68 9.09
N SER A 126 15.66 -2.87 10.06
CA SER A 126 15.37 -3.30 11.44
C SER A 126 13.87 -3.35 11.76
N TYR A 127 13.06 -2.59 11.03
CA TYR A 127 11.63 -2.40 11.28
C TYR A 127 10.88 -2.36 9.95
N SER A 128 9.68 -2.93 9.91
CA SER A 128 8.79 -2.79 8.76
C SER A 128 7.34 -2.78 9.22
N SER A 129 6.53 -1.88 8.69
CA SER A 129 5.14 -1.71 9.06
C SER A 129 4.22 -1.50 7.88
N PHE A 130 2.94 -1.80 8.11
CA PHE A 130 1.84 -1.56 7.20
C PHE A 130 0.74 -0.86 8.01
N ASP A 131 0.49 0.40 7.70
CA ASP A 131 -0.51 1.23 8.35
C ASP A 131 -1.69 1.46 7.40
N VAL A 132 -2.90 1.33 7.96
CA VAL A 132 -4.16 1.57 7.26
C VAL A 132 -4.94 2.61 8.06
N SER A 133 -5.09 3.79 7.48
CA SER A 133 -5.99 4.84 7.93
C SER A 133 -7.26 4.84 7.09
N CYS A 134 -8.41 4.94 7.75
CA CYS A 134 -9.71 4.85 7.12
C CYS A 134 -10.75 5.69 7.85
N ASN A 135 -11.75 6.19 7.13
CA ASN A 135 -12.75 7.12 7.67
C ASN A 135 -14.17 6.54 7.70
N ARG A 136 -14.26 5.23 7.90
CA ARG A 136 -15.51 4.47 8.11
C ARG A 136 -15.61 4.02 9.56
N ASN A 137 -16.83 3.73 10.02
CA ASN A 137 -16.98 3.12 11.34
C ASN A 137 -16.33 1.74 11.36
N LEU A 138 -15.50 1.51 12.38
CA LEU A 138 -14.88 0.24 12.74
C LEU A 138 -14.00 -0.35 11.62
N CYS A 139 -13.52 0.48 10.70
CA CYS A 139 -12.72 0.02 9.56
C CYS A 139 -11.27 -0.30 9.88
N ASN A 140 -10.80 -0.01 11.10
CA ASN A 140 -9.49 -0.42 11.57
C ASN A 140 -9.52 -1.82 12.22
N ASP A 141 -10.32 -2.73 11.67
CA ASP A 141 -10.40 -4.12 12.09
C ASP A 141 -9.42 -5.01 11.32
N ASP A 142 -9.24 -6.25 11.81
CA ASP A 142 -8.32 -7.21 11.19
C ASP A 142 -8.77 -7.61 9.78
N ALA A 143 -10.09 -7.65 9.54
CA ALA A 143 -10.65 -8.03 8.25
C ALA A 143 -10.32 -6.98 7.17
N THR A 144 -10.51 -5.70 7.47
CA THR A 144 -10.16 -4.59 6.57
C THR A 144 -8.67 -4.57 6.28
N PHE A 145 -7.84 -4.76 7.31
CA PHE A 145 -6.39 -4.84 7.14
C PHE A 145 -5.97 -5.94 6.17
N GLU A 146 -6.48 -7.17 6.34
CA GLU A 146 -6.14 -8.29 5.45
C GLU A 146 -6.63 -8.08 4.01
N GLN A 147 -7.78 -7.42 3.82
CA GLN A 147 -8.26 -7.06 2.48
C GLN A 147 -7.35 -6.03 1.81
N VAL A 148 -6.96 -4.98 2.52
CA VAL A 148 -6.03 -3.96 2.03
C VAL A 148 -4.68 -4.57 1.67
N LYS A 149 -4.13 -5.43 2.54
CA LYS A 149 -2.89 -6.17 2.27
C LYS A 149 -3.01 -7.05 1.03
N THR A 150 -4.12 -7.76 0.87
CA THR A 150 -4.38 -8.61 -0.31
C THR A 150 -4.41 -7.79 -1.61
N ILE A 151 -5.04 -6.60 -1.59
CA ILE A 151 -5.03 -5.69 -2.74
C ILE A 151 -3.60 -5.29 -3.11
N PHE A 152 -2.74 -5.00 -2.13
CA PHE A 152 -1.34 -4.66 -2.38
C PHE A 152 -0.56 -5.82 -3.01
N VAL A 153 -0.76 -7.04 -2.52
CA VAL A 153 -0.14 -8.26 -3.07
C VAL A 153 -0.57 -8.50 -4.52
N ASN A 154 -1.88 -8.44 -4.78
CA ASN A 154 -2.48 -8.70 -6.08
C ASN A 154 -2.08 -7.66 -7.14
N ASN A 155 -1.79 -6.43 -6.72
CA ASN A 155 -1.28 -5.38 -7.59
C ASN A 155 0.25 -5.35 -7.68
N GLY A 156 0.96 -6.29 -7.06
CA GLY A 156 2.43 -6.35 -7.11
C GLY A 156 3.11 -5.18 -6.42
N LEU A 157 2.45 -4.55 -5.45
CA LEU A 157 3.04 -3.53 -4.59
C LEU A 157 3.89 -4.17 -3.49
N THR A 158 3.42 -5.32 -2.98
CA THR A 158 4.07 -6.07 -1.90
C THR A 158 4.12 -7.57 -2.16
N ASP A 159 5.03 -8.27 -1.46
CA ASP A 159 5.05 -9.72 -1.34
C ASP A 159 3.98 -10.20 -0.34
N ASP A 160 3.85 -11.51 -0.16
CA ASP A 160 2.85 -12.11 0.72
C ASP A 160 3.03 -11.76 2.21
N ASN A 161 4.22 -11.28 2.59
CA ASN A 161 4.53 -10.78 3.92
C ASN A 161 4.23 -9.27 4.05
N GLY A 162 3.68 -8.66 3.01
CA GLY A 162 3.43 -7.22 2.93
C GLY A 162 4.68 -6.40 2.67
N ARG A 163 5.84 -7.00 2.38
CA ARG A 163 7.09 -6.27 2.14
C ARG A 163 7.15 -5.77 0.71
N ARG A 164 7.89 -4.69 0.47
CA ARG A 164 8.02 -4.14 -0.90
C ARG A 164 8.68 -5.16 -1.83
N ILE A 165 8.08 -5.40 -2.99
CA ILE A 165 8.75 -6.12 -4.09
C ILE A 165 9.62 -5.11 -4.85
N ALA A 166 10.89 -5.42 -5.14
CA ALA A 166 11.74 -4.61 -6.04
C ALA A 166 11.25 -4.68 -7.50
N ALA A 167 11.34 -3.62 -8.31
CA ALA A 167 10.91 -3.71 -9.71
C ALA A 167 11.84 -4.67 -10.46
N GLY A 168 11.27 -5.79 -10.88
CA GLY A 168 11.99 -6.83 -11.59
C GLY A 168 11.39 -8.23 -11.49
N THR A 169 10.35 -8.47 -10.68
CA THR A 169 9.90 -9.86 -10.41
C THR A 169 8.44 -10.18 -10.71
N LYS A 170 7.64 -9.24 -11.23
CA LYS A 170 6.32 -9.58 -11.78
C LYS A 170 6.25 -9.11 -13.23
N GLU A 171 6.78 -9.93 -14.15
CA GLU A 171 6.11 -10.06 -15.44
C GLU A 171 4.64 -10.29 -15.10
N MET A 172 3.76 -9.39 -15.53
CA MET A 172 2.33 -9.62 -15.43
C MET A 172 2.10 -10.98 -16.05
N ALA A 173 1.68 -11.95 -15.23
CA ALA A 173 1.32 -13.28 -15.69
C ALA A 173 0.30 -13.08 -16.80
N SER A 174 0.79 -13.21 -18.04
CA SER A 174 -0.01 -13.10 -19.23
C SER A 174 -1.08 -14.16 -19.07
N ILE A 175 -2.33 -13.71 -18.97
CA ILE A 175 -3.49 -14.59 -19.01
C ILE A 175 -3.42 -15.26 -20.38
N PHE A 176 -2.76 -16.43 -20.43
CA PHE A 176 -2.78 -17.31 -21.57
C PHE A 176 -4.22 -17.80 -21.67
N LEU A 177 -4.99 -17.11 -22.50
CA LEU A 177 -6.26 -17.60 -23.03
C LEU A 177 -5.99 -19.01 -23.57
N ILE A 178 -6.52 -20.00 -22.87
CA ILE A 178 -6.62 -21.37 -23.38
C ILE A 178 -7.55 -21.30 -24.58
N LEU A 179 -6.95 -21.12 -25.77
CA LEU A 179 -7.59 -21.44 -27.04
C LEU A 179 -7.79 -22.95 -27.07
N LEU A 180 -8.96 -23.39 -26.62
CA LEU A 180 -9.46 -24.73 -26.90
C LEU A 180 -9.48 -24.90 -28.43
N PRO A 181 -8.79 -25.89 -29.01
CA PRO A 181 -8.98 -26.18 -30.41
C PRO A 181 -10.39 -26.75 -30.60
N PHE A 182 -11.19 -26.04 -31.40
CA PHE A 182 -12.39 -26.60 -32.02
C PHE A 182 -11.97 -27.82 -32.84
N ILE A 183 -12.12 -29.03 -32.28
CA ILE A 183 -12.11 -30.25 -33.07
C ILE A 183 -13.39 -30.24 -33.89
N SER A 184 -13.26 -29.86 -35.15
CA SER A 184 -14.30 -30.00 -36.16
C SER A 184 -14.53 -31.48 -36.42
N ILE A 185 -15.72 -31.98 -36.07
CA ILE A 185 -16.21 -33.26 -36.54
C ILE A 185 -16.62 -33.05 -38.01
N ILE A 186 -15.70 -33.34 -38.93
CA ILE A 186 -16.06 -33.53 -40.33
C ILE A 186 -16.44 -35.01 -40.49
N GLY A 187 -17.74 -35.24 -40.63
CA GLY A 187 -18.26 -36.52 -41.08
C GLY A 187 -17.76 -36.84 -42.48
N SER A 188 -17.38 -38.09 -42.71
CA SER A 188 -17.22 -38.64 -44.04
C SER A 188 -18.15 -39.84 -44.15
N TYR A 189 -19.24 -39.62 -44.88
CA TYR A 189 -19.92 -40.67 -45.64
C TYR A 189 -18.89 -41.32 -46.56
N PHE A 190 -18.74 -42.64 -46.50
CA PHE A 190 -18.80 -43.61 -47.61
C PHE A 190 -18.48 -45.01 -47.07
#